data_AF-A0A239CGK1-F1
#
_entry.id   AF-A0A239CGK1-F1
#
_cell.length_a   1.000
_cell.length_b   1.000
_cell.length_c   1.000
_cell.angle_alpha   90.00
_cell.angle_beta   90.00
_cell.angle_gamma   90.00
#
_symmetry.space_group_name_H-M   'P 1'
#
loop_
_entity.id
_entity.type
_entity.pdbx_description
1 polymer ?
#
loop_
_entity_poly.entity_id
_entity_poly.type
_entity_poly.pdbx_seq_one_letter_code
_entity_poly.pdbx_strand_id
1 'polypeptide(L)'
;MRNSLFKRLLSVSALALICVPAALAAPDGRWVQSWASSPSLNLEKLPFDFWRPPAEVQGTLRYKMRITAAGDEVRVRLSAETLPTDVLVSAATIALADAAGNLDSKSVAPLRFSGDSSARIAAGAPLVSDPLPLQVAAGAIVYVTLHLPAAVTIPQADPLHVVEVAAGADQTRAAKLTDARVETGREIVSAILVRATKTARTIVTFGDSITDGTGAKDAMMRGWPDQLAALLRQKGQNDVAIANAGIAGNRVLRDEMGPAALARFDRDALSVPGVTDIVLLEGINDLGLSGLENPRGPGHHPVVTAADLIAGYRQLIARAKARGVKIHGATLTPFLGSPFPGYATPEKEVVRQELNRWIRTSGEFDSVIDFDAAVRDSADPQRIKPAYDSGDKLHPSDAGYRAMAETALGVLLK
;
A
#
# COMPACT_ATOMS: atom_id res chain seq x y z
N MET A 1 -6.89 -59.36 -51.29
CA MET A 1 -7.57 -58.07 -51.00
C MET A 1 -8.28 -58.17 -49.65
N ARG A 2 -7.95 -57.24 -48.72
CA ARG A 2 -8.71 -56.75 -47.54
C ARG A 2 -9.19 -57.78 -46.49
N ASN A 3 -8.54 -57.89 -45.34
CA ASN A 3 -8.66 -57.09 -44.09
C ASN A 3 -10.02 -57.15 -43.36
N SER A 4 -9.98 -57.70 -42.13
CA SER A 4 -10.41 -57.09 -40.84
C SER A 4 -11.13 -58.13 -39.96
N LEU A 5 -10.49 -58.66 -38.93
CA LEU A 5 -10.24 -58.11 -37.57
C LEU A 5 -11.30 -58.57 -36.55
N PHE A 6 -10.86 -59.49 -35.71
CA PHE A 6 -11.42 -59.93 -34.43
C PHE A 6 -11.78 -58.74 -33.52
N LYS A 7 -12.93 -58.81 -32.85
CA LYS A 7 -13.19 -58.08 -31.60
C LYS A 7 -13.68 -59.05 -30.53
N ARG A 8 -12.78 -59.42 -29.60
CA ARG A 8 -13.13 -59.97 -28.29
C ARG A 8 -13.29 -58.80 -27.32
N LEU A 9 -14.46 -58.64 -26.72
CA LEU A 9 -14.64 -57.74 -25.59
C LEU A 9 -14.12 -58.42 -24.32
N LEU A 10 -13.12 -57.82 -23.66
CA LEU A 10 -12.80 -58.06 -22.26
C LEU A 10 -13.62 -57.12 -21.40
N SER A 11 -14.42 -57.67 -20.49
CA SER A 11 -15.10 -56.94 -19.42
C SER A 11 -14.10 -56.75 -18.27
N VAL A 12 -13.57 -55.54 -18.12
CA VAL A 12 -12.78 -55.14 -16.95
C VAL A 12 -13.73 -54.47 -15.96
N SER A 13 -14.02 -55.14 -14.85
CA SER A 13 -14.76 -54.58 -13.72
C SER A 13 -13.85 -53.62 -12.94
N ALA A 14 -14.02 -52.31 -13.15
CA ALA A 14 -13.33 -51.29 -12.38
C ALA A 14 -14.04 -51.08 -11.03
N LEU A 15 -13.41 -51.51 -9.94
CA LEU A 15 -13.81 -51.15 -8.58
C LEU A 15 -13.44 -49.67 -8.35
N ALA A 16 -14.39 -48.77 -8.49
CA ALA A 16 -14.20 -47.36 -8.16
C ALA A 16 -14.15 -47.21 -6.63
N LEU A 17 -12.95 -47.07 -6.06
CA LEU A 17 -12.80 -46.52 -4.71
C LEU A 17 -13.26 -45.06 -4.75
N ILE A 18 -14.44 -44.80 -4.21
CA ILE A 18 -14.88 -43.45 -3.90
C ILE A 18 -14.05 -42.99 -2.69
N CYS A 19 -12.90 -42.37 -2.95
CA CYS A 19 -12.26 -41.50 -1.97
C CYS A 19 -13.20 -40.31 -1.75
N VAL A 20 -14.01 -40.36 -0.71
CA VAL A 20 -14.65 -39.16 -0.17
C VAL A 20 -13.49 -38.26 0.28
N PRO A 21 -13.28 -37.08 -0.32
CA PRO A 21 -12.34 -36.15 0.26
C PRO A 21 -12.92 -35.81 1.62
N ALA A 22 -12.19 -36.12 2.69
CA ALA A 22 -12.43 -35.43 3.95
C ALA A 22 -12.30 -33.95 3.62
N ALA A 23 -13.44 -33.25 3.53
CA ALA A 23 -13.44 -31.81 3.50
C ALA A 23 -12.78 -31.38 4.81
N LEU A 24 -11.49 -31.07 4.73
CA LEU A 24 -10.82 -30.27 5.74
C LEU A 24 -11.67 -29.01 5.81
N ALA A 25 -12.50 -28.91 6.86
CA ALA A 25 -13.20 -27.68 7.18
C ALA A 25 -12.13 -26.60 7.17
N ALA A 26 -12.22 -25.67 6.21
CA ALA A 26 -11.31 -24.54 6.15
C ALA A 26 -11.36 -23.87 7.53
N PRO A 27 -10.22 -23.66 8.21
CA PRO A 27 -10.24 -23.02 9.51
C PRO A 27 -10.93 -21.66 9.37
N ASP A 28 -11.86 -21.42 10.29
CA ASP A 28 -12.94 -20.43 10.25
C ASP A 28 -12.46 -18.95 10.32
N GLY A 29 -11.64 -18.50 9.37
CA GLY A 29 -11.04 -17.17 9.35
C GLY A 29 -11.08 -16.46 8.00
N ARG A 30 -10.93 -15.13 8.01
CA ARG A 30 -10.89 -14.27 6.81
C ARG A 30 -9.48 -13.69 6.62
N TRP A 31 -8.98 -13.70 5.39
CA TRP A 31 -7.75 -13.00 5.06
C TRP A 31 -8.00 -11.48 4.99
N VAL A 32 -7.24 -10.74 5.78
CA VAL A 32 -7.23 -9.27 5.76
C VAL A 32 -5.80 -8.77 5.51
N GLN A 33 -5.67 -7.67 4.77
CA GLN A 33 -4.37 -7.07 4.48
C GLN A 33 -3.92 -6.17 5.63
N SER A 34 -2.99 -6.67 6.43
CA SER A 34 -2.56 -6.08 7.70
C SER A 34 -1.30 -5.22 7.60
N TRP A 35 -0.72 -5.11 6.40
CA TRP A 35 0.28 -4.13 6.03
C TRP A 35 0.26 -4.00 4.51
N ALA A 36 0.56 -2.82 3.97
CA ALA A 36 0.54 -2.56 2.54
C ALA A 36 1.60 -1.53 2.12
N SER A 37 2.09 -1.68 0.90
CA SER A 37 2.81 -0.64 0.15
C SER A 37 2.48 -0.83 -1.33
N SER A 38 1.81 0.15 -1.93
CA SER A 38 1.39 0.09 -3.33
C SER A 38 2.58 0.28 -4.28
N PRO A 39 2.71 -0.52 -5.36
CA PRO A 39 3.81 -0.38 -6.31
C PRO A 39 3.83 1.00 -6.99
N SER A 40 4.96 1.70 -6.89
CA SER A 40 5.28 2.94 -7.60
C SER A 40 6.08 2.67 -8.88
N LEU A 41 6.21 3.68 -9.74
CA LEU A 41 6.94 3.59 -11.01
C LEU A 41 8.43 3.86 -10.80
N ASN A 42 9.25 3.19 -11.61
CA ASN A 42 10.68 3.48 -11.73
C ASN A 42 10.86 4.59 -12.78
N LEU A 43 11.25 5.79 -12.33
CA LEU A 43 11.33 6.98 -13.18
C LEU A 43 12.79 7.44 -13.38
N GLU A 44 13.21 7.67 -14.62
CA GLU A 44 14.58 8.14 -14.91
C GLU A 44 14.75 9.67 -14.75
N LYS A 45 13.67 10.43 -14.92
CA LYS A 45 13.64 11.90 -14.79
C LYS A 45 12.61 12.32 -13.76
N LEU A 46 13.05 13.09 -12.78
CA LEU A 46 12.21 13.59 -11.69
C LEU A 46 12.08 15.11 -11.79
N PRO A 47 10.94 15.69 -11.40
CA PRO A 47 10.73 17.15 -11.43
C PRO A 47 11.63 17.91 -10.45
N PHE A 48 12.17 17.22 -9.44
CA PHE A 48 12.81 17.88 -8.31
C PHE A 48 14.02 17.09 -7.81
N ASP A 49 15.10 17.82 -7.51
CA ASP A 49 16.41 17.28 -7.11
C ASP A 49 16.39 16.52 -5.77
N PHE A 50 15.35 16.69 -4.94
CA PHE A 50 15.21 15.97 -3.68
C PHE A 50 14.73 14.53 -3.85
N TRP A 51 14.20 14.16 -5.03
CA TRP A 51 13.90 12.78 -5.34
C TRP A 51 15.18 12.05 -5.75
N ARG A 52 15.52 10.99 -5.01
CA ARG A 52 16.67 10.15 -5.33
C ARG A 52 16.41 9.33 -6.60
N PRO A 53 17.45 9.01 -7.39
CA PRO A 53 17.31 8.03 -8.44
C PRO A 53 16.87 6.67 -7.85
N PRO A 54 16.25 5.80 -8.67
CA PRO A 54 15.94 4.44 -8.28
C PRO A 54 17.20 3.72 -7.76
N ALA A 55 17.06 2.95 -6.69
CA ALA A 55 18.19 2.24 -6.10
C ALA A 55 18.32 0.82 -6.69
N GLU A 56 19.55 0.40 -6.98
CA GLU A 56 19.84 -0.99 -7.33
C GLU A 56 20.20 -1.78 -6.06
N VAL A 57 19.50 -2.90 -5.83
CA VAL A 57 19.66 -3.74 -4.65
C VAL A 57 19.89 -5.20 -5.04
N GLN A 58 20.79 -5.88 -4.32
CA GLN A 58 21.15 -7.28 -4.51
C GLN A 58 21.60 -7.87 -3.16
N GLY A 59 21.44 -9.18 -2.98
CA GLY A 59 21.80 -9.89 -1.75
C GLY A 59 20.61 -9.97 -0.79
N THR A 60 20.85 -9.83 0.51
CA THR A 60 19.82 -9.93 1.54
C THR A 60 19.17 -8.58 1.82
N LEU A 61 17.88 -8.46 1.57
CA LEU A 61 17.05 -7.29 1.84
C LEU A 61 16.15 -7.56 3.04
N ARG A 62 16.15 -6.70 4.05
CA ARG A 62 15.31 -6.83 5.24
C ARG A 62 14.43 -5.61 5.43
N TYR A 63 13.13 -5.85 5.44
CA TYR A 63 12.09 -4.85 5.65
C TYR A 63 11.51 -4.97 7.05
N LYS A 64 11.39 -3.86 7.76
CA LYS A 64 10.73 -3.77 9.07
C LYS A 64 9.31 -3.24 8.88
N MET A 65 8.31 -3.96 9.37
CA MET A 65 6.90 -3.66 9.13
C MET A 65 6.08 -3.78 10.41
N ARG A 66 5.02 -2.99 10.53
CA ARG A 66 4.09 -3.07 11.65
C ARG A 66 2.74 -3.62 11.18
N ILE A 67 2.33 -4.70 11.82
CA ILE A 67 1.06 -5.37 11.56
C ILE A 67 -0.07 -4.53 12.17
N THR A 68 -1.13 -4.25 11.42
CA THR A 68 -2.29 -3.45 11.85
C THR A 68 -3.43 -4.28 12.48
N ALA A 69 -3.59 -5.56 12.11
CA ALA A 69 -4.59 -6.50 12.63
C ALA A 69 -3.96 -7.83 13.08
N ALA A 70 -4.55 -8.47 14.09
CA ALA A 70 -4.09 -9.76 14.60
C ALA A 70 -4.52 -10.94 13.71
N GLY A 71 -3.76 -12.03 13.76
CA GLY A 71 -4.10 -13.28 13.08
C GLY A 71 -3.20 -14.45 13.48
N ASP A 72 -3.59 -15.65 13.06
CA ASP A 72 -2.93 -16.92 13.40
C ASP A 72 -2.08 -17.52 12.27
N GLU A 73 -2.28 -17.04 11.04
CA GLU A 73 -1.47 -17.34 9.87
C GLU A 73 -1.14 -16.07 9.11
N VAL A 74 0.00 -16.09 8.40
CA VAL A 74 0.45 -15.01 7.56
C VAL A 74 0.63 -15.46 6.11
N ARG A 75 0.44 -14.52 5.18
CA ARG A 75 0.93 -14.60 3.80
C ARG A 75 1.66 -13.32 3.46
N VAL A 76 2.70 -13.42 2.65
CA VAL A 76 3.44 -12.27 2.14
C VAL A 76 3.21 -12.14 0.65
N ARG A 77 2.85 -10.94 0.20
CA ARG A 77 2.73 -10.59 -1.21
C ARG A 77 3.99 -9.85 -1.65
N LEU A 78 4.69 -10.39 -2.63
CA LEU A 78 5.78 -9.75 -3.34
C LEU A 78 5.25 -9.14 -4.64
N SER A 79 5.85 -8.06 -5.12
CA SER A 79 5.43 -7.38 -6.34
C SER A 79 6.60 -7.08 -7.27
N ALA A 80 6.41 -7.44 -8.54
CA ALA A 80 7.16 -6.93 -9.68
C ALA A 80 6.23 -6.19 -10.66
N GLU A 81 5.06 -5.73 -10.19
CA GLU A 81 3.97 -5.20 -11.04
C GLU A 81 4.33 -3.94 -11.82
N THR A 82 5.31 -3.18 -11.35
CA THR A 82 5.86 -2.00 -12.03
C THR A 82 7.31 -2.20 -12.48
N LEU A 83 7.84 -3.42 -12.34
CA LEU A 83 9.21 -3.75 -12.73
C LEU A 83 9.25 -4.31 -14.16
N PRO A 84 10.25 -3.92 -14.97
CA PRO A 84 10.36 -4.34 -16.36
C PRO A 84 10.96 -5.75 -16.53
N THR A 85 11.48 -6.35 -15.45
CA THR A 85 12.18 -7.64 -15.47
C THR A 85 11.69 -8.56 -14.35
N ASP A 86 11.86 -9.86 -14.55
CA ASP A 86 11.58 -10.86 -13.54
C ASP A 86 12.44 -10.62 -12.29
N VAL A 87 11.84 -10.79 -11.11
CA VAL A 87 12.55 -10.77 -9.82
C VAL A 87 12.74 -12.20 -9.33
N LEU A 88 14.01 -12.58 -9.12
CA LEU A 88 14.36 -13.86 -8.51
C LEU A 88 14.52 -13.69 -7.01
N VAL A 89 13.89 -14.58 -6.24
CA VAL A 89 14.05 -14.70 -4.79
C VAL A 89 14.56 -16.11 -4.52
N SER A 90 15.76 -16.27 -3.98
CA SER A 90 16.31 -17.61 -3.70
C SER A 90 15.98 -18.10 -2.28
N ALA A 91 15.68 -17.18 -1.36
CA ALA A 91 15.22 -17.45 -0.01
C ALA A 91 14.37 -16.28 0.50
N ALA A 92 13.39 -16.59 1.35
CA ALA A 92 12.58 -15.59 2.03
C ALA A 92 12.18 -16.07 3.42
N THR A 93 12.18 -15.17 4.40
CA THR A 93 11.78 -15.45 5.78
C THR A 93 10.89 -14.34 6.33
N ILE A 94 10.13 -14.68 7.35
CA ILE A 94 9.46 -13.73 8.24
C ILE A 94 9.82 -14.04 9.69
N ALA A 95 9.96 -13.02 10.52
CA ALA A 95 10.20 -13.14 11.95
C ALA A 95 9.53 -11.99 12.72
N LEU A 96 9.13 -12.26 13.96
CA LEU A 96 8.71 -11.23 14.92
C LEU A 96 9.93 -10.45 15.42
N ALA A 97 9.69 -9.23 15.88
CA ALA A 97 10.66 -8.41 16.59
C ALA A 97 10.04 -7.74 17.82
N ASP A 98 10.88 -7.47 18.81
CA ASP A 98 10.49 -6.67 19.97
C ASP A 98 10.36 -5.18 19.62
N ALA A 99 9.94 -4.36 20.60
CA ALA A 99 9.77 -2.92 20.41
C ALA A 99 11.09 -2.18 20.10
N ALA A 100 12.24 -2.73 20.52
CA ALA A 100 13.57 -2.19 20.19
C ALA A 100 14.02 -2.59 18.77
N GLY A 101 13.30 -3.50 18.11
CA GLY A 101 13.65 -4.02 16.79
C GLY A 101 14.60 -5.21 16.85
N ASN A 102 14.80 -5.85 18.00
CA ASN A 102 15.55 -7.09 18.07
C ASN A 102 14.67 -8.22 17.53
N LEU A 103 15.19 -8.94 16.55
CA LEU A 103 14.53 -10.09 15.95
C LEU A 103 14.42 -11.23 16.97
N ASP A 104 13.22 -11.82 17.11
CA ASP A 104 13.02 -13.05 17.87
C ASP A 104 13.49 -14.25 17.03
N SER A 105 14.67 -14.77 17.32
CA SER A 105 15.29 -15.86 16.58
C SER A 105 14.46 -17.14 16.56
N LYS A 106 13.57 -17.34 17.55
CA LYS A 106 12.67 -18.50 17.60
C LYS A 106 11.49 -18.39 16.64
N SER A 107 11.16 -17.18 16.22
CA SER A 107 10.06 -16.89 15.29
C SER A 107 10.47 -16.92 13.82
N VAL A 108 11.77 -17.07 13.52
CA VAL A 108 12.29 -17.09 12.14
C VAL A 108 11.73 -18.28 11.38
N ALA A 109 10.83 -17.99 10.45
CA ALA A 109 10.14 -19.00 9.67
C ALA A 109 10.36 -18.76 8.16
N PRO A 110 10.61 -19.82 7.37
CA PRO A 110 10.76 -19.70 5.92
C PRO A 110 9.41 -19.43 5.26
N LEU A 111 9.40 -18.48 4.32
CA LEU A 111 8.30 -18.30 3.39
C LEU A 111 8.50 -19.28 2.23
N ARG A 112 7.39 -19.87 1.77
CA ARG A 112 7.36 -20.80 0.63
C ARG A 112 6.45 -20.28 -0.46
N PHE A 113 6.69 -20.71 -1.69
CA PHE A 113 5.89 -20.35 -2.86
C PHE A 113 5.56 -21.61 -3.63
N SER A 114 4.31 -22.09 -3.52
CA SER A 114 3.92 -23.40 -4.06
C SER A 114 4.78 -24.56 -3.54
N GLY A 115 5.20 -24.49 -2.27
CA GLY A 115 6.07 -25.46 -1.60
C GLY A 115 7.58 -25.18 -1.72
N ASP A 116 8.00 -24.36 -2.68
CA ASP A 116 9.43 -24.09 -2.93
C ASP A 116 9.99 -22.97 -2.04
N SER A 117 11.28 -23.03 -1.70
CA SER A 117 12.00 -21.96 -0.96
C SER A 117 12.39 -20.76 -1.83
N SER A 118 12.46 -20.97 -3.13
CA SER A 118 12.78 -19.94 -4.11
C SER A 118 11.57 -19.66 -4.98
N ALA A 119 11.56 -18.49 -5.58
CA ALA A 119 10.52 -18.11 -6.52
C ALA A 119 11.03 -17.15 -7.58
N ARG A 120 10.28 -17.10 -8.67
CA ARG A 120 10.40 -16.09 -9.71
C ARG A 120 9.08 -15.31 -9.74
N ILE A 121 9.19 -14.01 -9.56
CA ILE A 121 8.09 -13.08 -9.78
C ILE A 121 8.22 -12.61 -11.23
N ALA A 122 7.23 -12.88 -12.07
CA ALA A 122 7.24 -12.42 -13.45
C ALA A 122 7.16 -10.89 -13.50
N ALA A 123 7.86 -10.26 -14.44
CA ALA A 123 7.73 -8.83 -14.71
C ALA A 123 6.25 -8.44 -14.90
N GLY A 124 5.81 -7.38 -14.24
CA GLY A 124 4.41 -6.93 -14.30
C GLY A 124 3.43 -7.74 -13.45
N ALA A 125 3.87 -8.71 -12.65
CA ALA A 125 3.00 -9.57 -11.83
C ALA A 125 3.30 -9.50 -10.32
N PRO A 126 2.31 -9.79 -9.47
CA PRO A 126 2.54 -10.09 -8.06
C PRO A 126 2.79 -11.59 -7.83
N LEU A 127 3.33 -11.92 -6.66
CA LEU A 127 3.45 -13.29 -6.17
C LEU A 127 3.03 -13.34 -4.70
N VAL A 128 2.27 -14.37 -4.30
CA VAL A 128 1.82 -14.55 -2.91
C VAL A 128 2.45 -15.83 -2.36
N SER A 129 2.96 -15.77 -1.13
CA SER A 129 3.49 -16.94 -0.43
C SER A 129 2.38 -17.93 -0.05
N ASP A 130 2.78 -19.17 0.24
CA ASP A 130 1.92 -20.13 0.91
C ASP A 130 1.52 -19.58 2.31
N PRO A 131 0.37 -20.01 2.88
CA PRO A 131 0.06 -19.74 4.28
C PRO A 131 1.16 -20.27 5.21
N LEU A 132 1.52 -19.46 6.19
CA LEU A 132 2.47 -19.83 7.23
C LEU A 132 1.83 -19.64 8.61
N PRO A 133 1.70 -20.68 9.44
CA PRO A 133 1.29 -20.53 10.84
C PRO A 133 2.28 -19.64 11.58
N LEU A 134 1.82 -18.46 11.99
CA LEU A 134 2.56 -17.48 12.76
C LEU A 134 1.57 -16.57 13.46
N GLN A 135 1.52 -16.67 14.79
CA GLN A 135 0.66 -15.83 15.62
C GLN A 135 1.21 -14.40 15.64
N VAL A 136 0.42 -13.44 15.17
CA VAL A 136 0.76 -12.02 15.18
C VAL A 136 -0.32 -11.22 15.88
N ALA A 137 0.09 -10.31 16.76
CA ALA A 137 -0.82 -9.36 17.40
C ALA A 137 -0.93 -8.08 16.57
N ALA A 138 -2.05 -7.37 16.68
CA ALA A 138 -2.15 -6.01 16.16
C ALA A 138 -1.06 -5.13 16.83
N GLY A 139 -0.29 -4.40 16.03
CA GLY A 139 0.85 -3.61 16.45
C GLY A 139 2.19 -4.36 16.51
N ALA A 140 2.21 -5.69 16.29
CA ALA A 140 3.45 -6.47 16.26
C ALA A 140 4.38 -5.94 15.16
N ILE A 141 5.68 -5.98 15.44
CA ILE A 141 6.72 -5.66 14.46
C ILE A 141 7.18 -6.98 13.85
N VAL A 142 7.28 -7.02 12.53
CA VAL A 142 7.82 -8.15 11.79
C VAL A 142 8.96 -7.69 10.90
N TYR A 143 9.90 -8.60 10.69
CA TYR A 143 10.89 -8.50 9.62
C TYR A 143 10.53 -9.48 8.52
N VAL A 144 10.39 -8.98 7.29
CA VAL A 144 10.40 -9.83 6.09
C VAL A 144 11.76 -9.68 5.46
N THR A 145 12.48 -10.79 5.30
CA THR A 145 13.83 -10.80 4.73
C THR A 145 13.83 -11.63 3.45
N LEU A 146 14.33 -11.05 2.35
CA LEU A 146 14.44 -11.69 1.04
C LEU A 146 15.92 -11.82 0.67
N HIS A 147 16.30 -12.87 -0.04
CA HIS A 147 17.59 -12.94 -0.72
C HIS A 147 17.40 -12.91 -2.24
N LEU A 148 17.99 -11.89 -2.88
CA LEU A 148 17.97 -11.66 -4.32
C LEU A 148 19.33 -12.08 -4.92
N PRO A 149 19.39 -13.17 -5.71
CA PRO A 149 20.64 -13.62 -6.33
C PRO A 149 21.10 -12.69 -7.47
N ALA A 150 20.20 -11.87 -8.02
CA ALA A 150 20.48 -10.90 -9.07
C ALA A 150 20.04 -9.50 -8.63
N ALA A 151 20.66 -8.47 -9.21
CA ALA A 151 20.33 -7.09 -8.93
C ALA A 151 18.90 -6.74 -9.41
N VAL A 152 18.22 -5.91 -8.63
CA VAL A 152 16.88 -5.37 -8.93
C VAL A 152 16.91 -3.87 -8.69
N THR A 153 16.43 -3.09 -9.65
CA THR A 153 16.21 -1.66 -9.45
C THR A 153 14.84 -1.45 -8.80
N ILE A 154 14.83 -1.08 -7.52
CA ILE A 154 13.58 -0.79 -6.80
C ILE A 154 13.09 0.62 -7.15
N PRO A 155 11.76 0.82 -7.33
CA PRO A 155 11.19 2.12 -7.68
C PRO A 155 11.45 3.18 -6.60
N GLN A 156 11.37 4.45 -6.97
CA GLN A 156 11.43 5.53 -5.99
C GLN A 156 10.24 5.47 -5.01
N ALA A 157 10.52 5.93 -3.79
CA ALA A 157 9.52 6.14 -2.77
C ALA A 157 9.99 7.26 -1.83
N ASP A 158 9.08 7.69 -0.95
CA ASP A 158 9.40 8.61 0.13
C ASP A 158 10.54 8.04 1.01
N PRO A 159 11.42 8.87 1.60
CA PRO A 159 12.51 8.41 2.47
C PRO A 159 12.09 7.53 3.65
N LEU A 160 10.80 7.51 4.00
CA LEU A 160 10.24 6.60 5.02
C LEU A 160 10.17 5.13 4.56
N HIS A 161 10.35 4.83 3.27
CA HIS A 161 10.43 3.47 2.75
C HIS A 161 11.86 2.97 2.81
N VAL A 162 12.19 2.33 3.93
CA VAL A 162 13.55 1.93 4.28
C VAL A 162 13.73 0.42 4.14
N VAL A 163 14.88 0.02 3.60
CA VAL A 163 15.31 -1.38 3.53
C VAL A 163 16.77 -1.50 3.96
N GLU A 164 17.08 -2.49 4.82
CA GLU A 164 18.46 -2.88 5.09
C GLU A 164 18.93 -3.84 3.98
N VAL A 165 20.09 -3.56 3.39
CA VAL A 165 20.64 -4.34 2.28
C VAL A 165 22.04 -4.82 2.65
N ALA A 166 22.20 -6.14 2.79
CA ALA A 166 23.50 -6.80 2.93
C ALA A 166 23.85 -7.51 1.63
N ALA A 167 24.94 -7.07 0.99
CA ALA A 167 25.40 -7.67 -0.27
C ALA A 167 25.95 -9.10 -0.05
N GLY A 168 25.99 -9.88 -1.12
CA GLY A 168 26.61 -11.20 -1.11
C GLY A 168 25.64 -12.30 -0.67
N ALA A 169 26.05 -13.10 0.31
CA ALA A 169 25.39 -14.36 0.67
C ALA A 169 24.05 -14.18 1.40
N ASP A 170 23.26 -15.27 1.42
CA ASP A 170 21.99 -15.38 2.12
C ASP A 170 22.17 -15.24 3.65
N GLN A 171 21.59 -14.16 4.19
CA GLN A 171 21.50 -13.87 5.61
C GLN A 171 20.04 -13.84 6.11
N THR A 172 19.09 -14.43 5.38
CA THR A 172 17.65 -14.39 5.68
C THR A 172 17.29 -14.96 7.06
N ARG A 173 18.12 -15.85 7.61
CA ARG A 173 17.93 -16.45 8.94
C ARG A 173 18.78 -15.81 10.04
N ALA A 174 19.63 -14.83 9.72
CA ALA A 174 20.51 -14.20 10.69
C ALA A 174 19.72 -13.27 11.62
N ALA A 175 20.03 -13.28 12.92
CA ALA A 175 19.40 -12.36 13.87
C ALA A 175 19.69 -10.89 13.52
N LYS A 176 20.89 -10.60 13.00
CA LYS A 176 21.32 -9.29 12.50
C LYS A 176 22.04 -9.48 11.16
N LEU A 177 21.81 -8.56 10.23
CA LEU A 177 22.57 -8.53 8.98
C LEU A 177 23.98 -7.98 9.22
N THR A 178 25.00 -8.64 8.69
CA THR A 178 26.39 -8.16 8.67
C THR A 178 26.62 -7.31 7.42
N ASP A 179 27.40 -6.24 7.57
CA ASP A 179 27.76 -5.31 6.48
C ASP A 179 26.55 -4.73 5.73
N ALA A 180 25.42 -4.58 6.44
CA ALA A 180 24.22 -4.01 5.90
C ALA A 180 24.33 -2.49 5.78
N ARG A 181 23.87 -1.95 4.65
CA ARG A 181 23.61 -0.53 4.46
C ARG A 181 22.11 -0.28 4.45
N VAL A 182 21.73 0.96 4.71
CA VAL A 182 20.34 1.40 4.59
C VAL A 182 20.13 2.01 3.22
N GLU A 183 19.11 1.54 2.51
CA GLU A 183 18.63 2.10 1.24
C GLU A 183 17.19 2.57 1.38
N THR A 184 16.78 3.43 0.45
CA THR A 184 15.40 3.92 0.34
C THR A 184 14.81 3.58 -1.01
N GLY A 185 13.58 3.10 -1.04
CA GLY A 185 12.86 2.79 -2.28
C GLY A 185 11.62 1.95 -1.99
N ARG A 186 10.74 1.85 -2.99
CA ARG A 186 9.50 1.09 -2.85
C ARG A 186 9.82 -0.39 -2.66
N GLU A 187 9.15 -0.99 -1.68
CA GLU A 187 9.41 -2.35 -1.25
C GLU A 187 9.00 -3.37 -2.33
N ILE A 188 9.79 -4.45 -2.47
CA ILE A 188 9.36 -5.64 -3.22
C ILE A 188 8.24 -6.34 -2.46
N VAL A 189 8.26 -6.29 -1.13
CA VAL A 189 7.15 -6.74 -0.28
C VAL A 189 6.05 -5.69 -0.33
N SER A 190 4.91 -6.04 -0.91
CA SER A 190 3.79 -5.11 -1.15
C SER A 190 2.62 -5.31 -0.20
N ALA A 191 2.51 -6.48 0.44
CA ALA A 191 1.53 -6.71 1.49
C ALA A 191 1.93 -7.82 2.46
N ILE A 192 1.44 -7.70 3.69
CA ILE A 192 1.33 -8.83 4.63
C ILE A 192 -0.15 -9.04 4.91
N LEU A 193 -0.63 -10.24 4.65
CA LEU A 193 -1.98 -10.68 4.95
C LEU A 193 -1.94 -11.55 6.19
N VAL A 194 -2.99 -11.43 7.01
CA VAL A 194 -3.18 -12.28 8.18
C VAL A 194 -4.53 -12.99 8.09
N ARG A 195 -4.59 -14.24 8.53
CA ARG A 195 -5.86 -14.95 8.71
C ARG A 195 -6.41 -14.52 10.07
N ALA A 196 -7.44 -13.68 10.03
CA ALA A 196 -8.09 -13.11 11.21
C ALA A 196 -9.47 -13.76 11.42
N THR A 197 -10.22 -13.27 12.41
CA THR A 197 -11.60 -13.70 12.67
C THR A 197 -12.50 -13.48 11.46
N LYS A 198 -13.65 -14.16 11.40
CA LYS A 198 -14.63 -13.97 10.30
C LYS A 198 -15.17 -12.54 10.19
N THR A 199 -15.19 -11.80 11.31
CA THR A 199 -15.65 -10.41 11.38
C THR A 199 -14.58 -9.41 10.96
N ALA A 200 -13.33 -9.85 10.82
CA ALA A 200 -12.23 -8.99 10.45
C ALA A 200 -12.48 -8.31 9.10
N ARG A 201 -11.98 -7.09 8.98
CA ARG A 201 -12.13 -6.26 7.79
C ARG A 201 -10.88 -5.46 7.49
N THR A 202 -10.73 -5.03 6.25
CA THR A 202 -9.67 -4.13 5.82
C THR A 202 -10.27 -2.79 5.41
N ILE A 203 -9.68 -1.72 5.95
CA ILE A 203 -9.89 -0.35 5.49
C ILE A 203 -8.67 0.01 4.64
N VAL A 204 -8.90 0.33 3.38
CA VAL A 204 -7.85 0.80 2.47
C VAL A 204 -7.77 2.31 2.54
N THR A 205 -6.61 2.86 2.85
CA THR A 205 -6.35 4.30 2.77
C THR A 205 -5.66 4.58 1.43
N PHE A 206 -6.40 5.14 0.49
CA PHE A 206 -5.99 5.26 -0.90
C PHE A 206 -5.69 6.72 -1.24
N GLY A 207 -4.45 7.00 -1.64
CA GLY A 207 -4.05 8.38 -1.88
C GLY A 207 -2.61 8.62 -2.31
N ASP A 208 -2.18 9.86 -2.07
CA ASP A 208 -0.86 10.38 -2.44
C ASP A 208 0.13 10.41 -1.25
N SER A 209 1.10 11.34 -1.26
CA SER A 209 2.15 11.50 -0.24
C SER A 209 1.62 11.78 1.16
N ILE A 210 0.47 12.45 1.27
CA ILE A 210 -0.16 12.72 2.57
C ILE A 210 -0.67 11.39 3.18
N THR A 211 -1.10 10.45 2.35
CA THR A 211 -1.52 9.12 2.78
C THR A 211 -0.31 8.18 2.95
N ASP A 212 0.67 8.24 2.05
CA ASP A 212 1.92 7.46 2.13
C ASP A 212 2.75 7.84 3.36
N GLY A 213 2.66 9.10 3.80
CA GLY A 213 3.13 9.57 5.11
C GLY A 213 4.30 10.55 5.08
N THR A 214 4.60 11.18 3.94
CA THR A 214 5.67 12.20 3.81
C THR A 214 5.59 13.22 4.94
N GLY A 215 6.72 13.58 5.54
CA GLY A 215 6.77 14.51 6.68
C GLY A 215 6.60 13.86 8.06
N ALA A 216 6.24 12.57 8.14
CA ALA A 216 6.36 11.81 9.37
C ALA A 216 7.83 11.63 9.76
N LYS A 217 8.11 11.52 11.07
CA LYS A 217 9.49 11.38 11.57
C LYS A 217 9.96 9.94 11.71
N ASP A 218 9.03 9.00 11.86
CA ASP A 218 9.30 7.59 12.09
C ASP A 218 8.73 6.75 10.93
N ALA A 219 9.61 6.01 10.26
CA ALA A 219 9.27 5.07 9.18
C ALA A 219 8.33 3.94 9.62
N MET A 220 8.21 3.67 10.93
CA MET A 220 7.29 2.68 11.51
C MET A 220 5.94 3.25 11.91
N MET A 221 5.71 4.54 11.63
CA MET A 221 4.55 5.31 12.04
C MET A 221 4.18 6.34 10.94
N ARG A 222 3.97 5.86 9.70
CA ARG A 222 3.83 6.69 8.51
C ARG A 222 2.41 7.21 8.35
N GLY A 223 2.31 8.53 8.22
CA GLY A 223 1.07 9.21 7.85
C GLY A 223 -0.08 9.01 8.83
N TRP A 224 -1.25 9.48 8.42
CA TRP A 224 -2.49 9.25 9.16
C TRP A 224 -2.97 7.78 9.16
N PRO A 225 -2.66 6.90 8.18
CA PRO A 225 -3.12 5.51 8.22
C PRO A 225 -2.52 4.71 9.37
N ASP A 226 -1.21 4.83 9.62
CA ASP A 226 -0.60 4.11 10.73
C ASP A 226 -1.10 4.69 12.07
N GLN A 227 -1.30 6.01 12.16
CA GLN A 227 -1.89 6.66 13.35
C GLN A 227 -3.31 6.15 13.62
N LEU A 228 -4.10 5.92 12.56
CA LEU A 228 -5.41 5.30 12.67
C LEU A 228 -5.31 3.85 13.17
N ALA A 229 -4.36 3.06 12.68
CA ALA A 229 -4.13 1.70 13.18
C ALA A 229 -3.73 1.69 14.67
N ALA A 230 -2.90 2.65 15.11
CA ALA A 230 -2.54 2.80 16.51
C ALA A 230 -3.76 3.15 17.39
N LEU A 231 -4.61 4.06 16.93
CA LEU A 231 -5.87 4.42 17.59
C LEU A 231 -6.85 3.25 17.72
N LEU A 232 -7.04 2.49 16.64
CA LEU A 232 -7.91 1.32 16.63
C LEU A 232 -7.45 0.29 17.65
N ARG A 233 -6.15 0.01 17.70
CA ARG A 233 -5.54 -0.88 18.71
C ARG A 233 -5.76 -0.37 20.14
N GLN A 234 -5.61 0.94 20.38
CA GLN A 234 -5.90 1.54 21.71
C GLN A 234 -7.38 1.35 22.11
N LYS A 235 -8.29 1.24 21.14
CA LYS A 235 -9.71 0.94 21.35
C LYS A 235 -10.02 -0.57 21.37
N GLY A 236 -9.01 -1.44 21.31
CA GLY A 236 -9.18 -2.90 21.27
C GLY A 236 -9.70 -3.45 19.94
N GLN A 237 -9.73 -2.64 18.88
CA GLN A 237 -10.16 -3.04 17.53
C GLN A 237 -9.01 -3.74 16.81
N ASN A 238 -8.69 -4.96 17.25
CA ASN A 238 -7.53 -5.72 16.77
C ASN A 238 -7.82 -6.51 15.47
N ASP A 239 -9.06 -6.53 14.99
CA ASP A 239 -9.52 -7.22 13.78
C ASP A 239 -9.82 -6.25 12.60
N VAL A 240 -9.54 -4.96 12.77
CA VAL A 240 -9.62 -3.94 11.71
C VAL A 240 -8.23 -3.68 11.16
N ALA A 241 -7.96 -4.21 9.98
CA ALA A 241 -6.71 -4.01 9.28
C ALA A 241 -6.71 -2.68 8.52
N ILE A 242 -5.61 -1.94 8.59
CA ILE A 242 -5.37 -0.75 7.76
C ILE A 242 -4.35 -1.11 6.69
N ALA A 243 -4.75 -0.92 5.43
CA ALA A 243 -3.89 -1.08 4.26
C ALA A 243 -3.56 0.30 3.68
N ASN A 244 -2.33 0.76 3.90
CA ASN A 244 -1.84 2.01 3.34
C ASN A 244 -1.49 1.85 1.85
N ALA A 245 -2.37 2.34 0.99
CA ALA A 245 -2.21 2.37 -0.46
C ALA A 245 -1.82 3.78 -0.98
N GLY A 246 -1.14 4.55 -0.13
CA GLY A 246 -0.52 5.82 -0.50
C GLY A 246 0.65 5.64 -1.46
N ILE A 247 0.80 6.56 -2.42
CA ILE A 247 2.01 6.69 -3.24
C ILE A 247 2.38 8.18 -3.29
N ALA A 248 3.52 8.54 -2.74
CA ALA A 248 3.98 9.93 -2.78
C ALA A 248 4.02 10.50 -4.21
N GLY A 249 3.42 11.68 -4.43
CA GLY A 249 3.31 12.32 -5.75
C GLY A 249 2.25 11.72 -6.69
N ASN A 250 1.44 10.76 -6.25
CA ASN A 250 0.39 10.16 -7.09
C ASN A 250 -0.76 11.13 -7.38
N ARG A 251 -1.50 10.81 -8.44
CA ARG A 251 -2.54 11.62 -9.05
C ARG A 251 -3.72 10.77 -9.44
N VAL A 252 -4.90 11.38 -9.45
CA VAL A 252 -6.15 10.75 -9.84
C VAL A 252 -6.16 10.39 -11.31
N LEU A 253 -5.79 11.35 -12.17
CA LEU A 253 -6.10 11.30 -13.60
C LEU A 253 -4.96 10.76 -14.46
N ARG A 254 -3.71 10.81 -13.98
CA ARG A 254 -2.52 10.53 -14.80
C ARG A 254 -1.36 9.98 -13.98
N ASP A 255 -0.60 9.07 -14.58
CA ASP A 255 0.62 8.54 -13.98
C ASP A 255 1.59 9.66 -13.62
N GLU A 256 2.24 9.54 -12.47
CA GLU A 256 3.33 10.41 -12.02
C GLU A 256 4.37 9.51 -11.35
N MET A 257 4.55 9.62 -10.03
CA MET A 257 5.39 8.69 -9.26
C MET A 257 4.83 7.26 -9.19
N GLY A 258 3.54 7.08 -9.46
CA GLY A 258 2.86 5.80 -9.58
C GLY A 258 1.86 5.82 -10.72
N PRO A 259 1.28 4.66 -11.09
CA PRO A 259 0.14 4.62 -12.00
C PRO A 259 -1.00 5.51 -11.46
N ALA A 260 -1.78 6.13 -12.33
CA ALA A 260 -2.91 6.96 -11.94
C ALA A 260 -3.86 6.21 -10.99
N ALA A 261 -4.47 6.92 -10.05
CA ALA A 261 -5.44 6.35 -9.12
C ALA A 261 -6.53 5.54 -9.84
N LEU A 262 -7.07 6.10 -10.94
CA LEU A 262 -8.03 5.42 -11.81
C LEU A 262 -7.51 4.08 -12.34
N ALA A 263 -6.25 4.00 -12.74
CA ALA A 263 -5.65 2.79 -13.28
C ALA A 263 -5.39 1.74 -12.19
N ARG A 264 -4.90 2.16 -11.02
CA ARG A 264 -4.50 1.23 -9.94
C ARG A 264 -5.61 0.85 -8.97
N PHE A 265 -6.76 1.53 -8.98
CA PHE A 265 -7.82 1.35 -7.97
C PHE A 265 -8.30 -0.10 -7.79
N ASP A 266 -8.49 -0.86 -8.88
CA ASP A 266 -8.90 -2.26 -8.78
C ASP A 266 -7.84 -3.10 -8.05
N ARG A 267 -6.57 -2.91 -8.43
CA ARG A 267 -5.43 -3.63 -7.86
C ARG A 267 -5.20 -3.25 -6.40
N ASP A 268 -5.11 -1.96 -6.11
CA ASP A 268 -4.60 -1.45 -4.83
C ASP A 268 -5.69 -1.22 -3.77
N ALA A 269 -6.97 -1.24 -4.16
CA ALA A 269 -8.08 -1.04 -3.23
C ALA A 269 -9.15 -2.13 -3.34
N LEU A 270 -9.74 -2.36 -4.52
CA LEU A 270 -10.91 -3.25 -4.62
C LEU A 270 -10.57 -4.73 -4.52
N SER A 271 -9.36 -5.14 -4.92
CA SER A 271 -8.90 -6.53 -4.84
C SER A 271 -8.22 -6.85 -3.50
N VAL A 272 -8.08 -5.86 -2.61
CA VAL A 272 -7.45 -6.03 -1.29
C VAL A 272 -8.28 -7.01 -0.45
N PRO A 273 -7.69 -8.13 0.01
CA PRO A 273 -8.43 -9.09 0.82
C PRO A 273 -8.95 -8.47 2.10
N GLY A 274 -10.23 -8.73 2.39
CA GLY A 274 -10.88 -8.17 3.56
C GLY A 274 -11.53 -6.81 3.36
N VAL A 275 -11.35 -6.15 2.21
CA VAL A 275 -11.81 -4.77 2.01
C VAL A 275 -13.30 -4.61 2.25
N THR A 276 -13.65 -3.60 3.04
CA THR A 276 -15.03 -3.17 3.28
C THR A 276 -15.19 -1.67 3.09
N ASP A 277 -14.12 -0.92 3.34
CA ASP A 277 -14.10 0.54 3.35
C ASP A 277 -12.85 1.05 2.64
N ILE A 278 -13.00 2.09 1.83
CA ILE A 278 -11.90 2.83 1.19
C ILE A 278 -12.01 4.28 1.61
N VAL A 279 -10.92 4.86 2.09
CA VAL A 279 -10.80 6.32 2.30
C VAL A 279 -9.99 6.90 1.16
N LEU A 280 -10.60 7.77 0.36
CA LEU A 280 -9.97 8.45 -0.77
C LEU A 280 -9.47 9.84 -0.35
N LEU A 281 -8.16 10.02 -0.30
CA LEU A 281 -7.48 11.31 -0.15
C LEU A 281 -6.45 11.46 -1.27
N GLU A 282 -6.87 12.03 -2.40
CA GLU A 282 -5.99 12.16 -3.57
C GLU A 282 -6.45 13.27 -4.50
N GLY A 283 -5.53 13.99 -5.14
CA GLY A 283 -5.87 15.03 -6.12
C GLY A 283 -5.11 16.33 -5.92
N ILE A 284 -4.41 16.48 -4.79
CA ILE A 284 -3.61 17.67 -4.52
C ILE A 284 -2.48 17.80 -5.55
N ASN A 285 -1.91 16.69 -6.01
CA ASN A 285 -0.89 16.69 -7.07
C ASN A 285 -1.45 16.94 -8.47
N ASP A 286 -2.70 16.56 -8.75
CA ASP A 286 -3.36 16.93 -10.01
C ASP A 286 -3.50 18.47 -10.09
N LEU A 287 -3.90 19.11 -8.98
CA LEU A 287 -3.96 20.57 -8.87
C LEU A 287 -2.58 21.22 -8.86
N GLY A 288 -1.68 20.69 -8.03
CA GLY A 288 -0.34 21.23 -7.84
C GLY A 288 0.48 21.22 -9.11
N LEU A 289 0.42 20.14 -9.90
CA LEU A 289 1.14 20.05 -11.18
C LEU A 289 0.37 20.68 -12.36
N SER A 290 -0.92 20.98 -12.21
CA SER A 290 -1.76 21.59 -13.24
C SER A 290 -1.09 22.80 -13.88
N GLY A 291 -0.91 22.75 -15.21
CA GLY A 291 -0.32 23.84 -15.99
C GLY A 291 1.19 24.06 -15.81
N LEU A 292 1.89 23.29 -14.98
CA LEU A 292 3.36 23.39 -14.82
C LEU A 292 4.09 22.66 -15.95
N GLU A 293 5.34 23.03 -16.19
CA GLU A 293 6.21 22.32 -17.13
C GLU A 293 6.26 20.83 -16.76
N ASN A 294 6.12 19.96 -17.77
CA ASN A 294 6.16 18.53 -17.55
C ASN A 294 7.60 18.03 -17.71
N PRO A 295 8.32 17.70 -16.62
CA PRO A 295 9.71 17.25 -16.71
C PRO A 295 9.86 15.88 -17.39
N ARG A 296 8.75 15.14 -17.58
CA ARG A 296 8.73 13.78 -18.14
C ARG A 296 8.28 13.72 -19.59
N GLY A 297 7.97 14.85 -20.23
CA GLY A 297 7.50 14.86 -21.61
C GLY A 297 7.50 16.26 -22.22
N PRO A 298 7.17 16.40 -23.50
CA PRO A 298 7.11 17.72 -24.12
C PRO A 298 5.96 18.55 -23.53
N GLY A 299 6.21 19.83 -23.28
CA GLY A 299 5.19 20.81 -22.92
C GLY A 299 4.87 20.86 -21.42
N HIS A 300 3.62 21.23 -21.11
CA HIS A 300 3.13 21.40 -19.75
C HIS A 300 2.17 20.27 -19.39
N HIS A 301 2.04 20.00 -18.09
CA HIS A 301 0.89 19.25 -17.58
C HIS A 301 -0.41 19.96 -17.98
N PRO A 302 -1.46 19.22 -18.35
CA PRO A 302 -2.73 19.82 -18.71
C PRO A 302 -3.32 20.58 -17.51
N VAL A 303 -4.09 21.62 -17.81
CA VAL A 303 -4.85 22.33 -16.78
C VAL A 303 -5.96 21.40 -16.29
N VAL A 304 -5.98 21.15 -14.98
CA VAL A 304 -6.98 20.34 -14.29
C VAL A 304 -7.97 21.26 -13.58
N THR A 305 -9.26 21.01 -13.82
CA THR A 305 -10.38 21.67 -13.13
C THR A 305 -10.97 20.78 -12.03
N ALA A 306 -11.82 21.35 -11.18
CA ALA A 306 -12.56 20.56 -10.20
C ALA A 306 -13.49 19.54 -10.89
N ALA A 307 -14.07 19.89 -12.05
CA ALA A 307 -14.94 19.00 -12.82
C ALA A 307 -14.21 17.75 -13.32
N ASP A 308 -12.94 17.87 -13.74
CA ASP A 308 -12.11 16.74 -14.17
C ASP A 308 -11.87 15.76 -13.01
N LEU A 309 -11.52 16.29 -11.83
CA LEU A 309 -11.32 15.49 -10.63
C LEU A 309 -12.62 14.84 -10.14
N ILE A 310 -13.74 15.58 -10.16
CA ILE A 310 -15.07 15.06 -9.84
C ILE A 310 -15.44 13.90 -10.77
N ALA A 311 -15.17 14.01 -12.07
CA ALA A 311 -15.41 12.93 -13.01
C ALA A 311 -14.56 11.69 -12.69
N GLY A 312 -13.29 11.87 -12.33
CA GLY A 312 -12.41 10.79 -11.85
C GLY A 312 -12.94 10.14 -10.57
N TYR A 313 -13.30 10.93 -9.56
CA TYR A 313 -13.88 10.42 -8.31
C TYR A 313 -15.17 9.64 -8.54
N ARG A 314 -16.05 10.10 -9.44
CA ARG A 314 -17.27 9.37 -9.81
C ARG A 314 -16.99 7.98 -10.36
N GLN A 315 -15.91 7.80 -11.13
CA GLN A 315 -15.50 6.48 -11.61
C GLN A 315 -15.05 5.58 -10.46
N LEU A 316 -14.27 6.12 -9.51
CA LEU A 316 -13.84 5.39 -8.31
C LEU A 316 -15.04 4.98 -7.45
N ILE A 317 -15.97 5.92 -7.22
CA ILE A 317 -17.20 5.68 -6.46
C ILE A 317 -18.05 4.60 -7.12
N ALA A 318 -18.27 4.68 -8.43
CA ALA A 318 -19.05 3.70 -9.17
C ALA A 318 -18.44 2.28 -9.06
N ARG A 319 -17.11 2.16 -9.20
CA ARG A 319 -16.40 0.87 -9.07
C ARG A 319 -16.46 0.31 -7.65
N ALA A 320 -16.34 1.16 -6.62
CA ALA A 320 -16.49 0.75 -5.22
C ALA A 320 -17.90 0.22 -4.93
N LYS A 321 -18.93 0.98 -5.33
CA LYS A 321 -20.34 0.58 -5.17
C LYS A 321 -20.66 -0.72 -5.91
N ALA A 322 -20.12 -0.91 -7.12
CA ALA A 322 -20.28 -2.15 -7.88
C ALA A 322 -19.69 -3.40 -7.17
N ARG A 323 -18.74 -3.20 -6.24
CA ARG A 323 -18.14 -4.25 -5.41
C ARG A 323 -18.75 -4.33 -4.00
N GLY A 324 -19.74 -3.49 -3.68
CA GLY A 324 -20.30 -3.40 -2.33
C GLY A 324 -19.31 -2.86 -1.29
N VAL A 325 -18.29 -2.13 -1.72
CA VAL A 325 -17.27 -1.51 -0.86
C VAL A 325 -17.68 -0.06 -0.60
N LYS A 326 -17.68 0.35 0.67
CA LYS A 326 -17.94 1.74 1.05
C LYS A 326 -16.76 2.62 0.66
N ILE A 327 -17.03 3.81 0.15
CA ILE A 327 -16.02 4.79 -0.20
C ILE A 327 -16.29 6.11 0.52
N HIS A 328 -15.30 6.54 1.29
CA HIS A 328 -15.30 7.75 2.10
C HIS A 328 -14.47 8.83 1.40
N GLY A 329 -15.09 9.96 1.10
CA GLY A 329 -14.40 11.09 0.50
C GLY A 329 -13.66 11.89 1.57
N ALA A 330 -12.35 12.03 1.45
CA ALA A 330 -11.58 12.90 2.32
C ALA A 330 -11.28 14.24 1.61
N THR A 331 -11.55 15.35 2.27
CA THR A 331 -11.25 16.68 1.69
C THR A 331 -9.75 16.88 1.55
N LEU A 332 -9.29 17.46 0.44
CA LEU A 332 -7.89 17.84 0.26
C LEU A 332 -7.46 18.86 1.31
N THR A 333 -6.29 18.68 1.92
CA THR A 333 -5.75 19.59 2.95
C THR A 333 -5.32 20.92 2.34
N PRO A 334 -5.15 21.99 3.14
CA PRO A 334 -4.58 23.24 2.65
C PRO A 334 -3.14 23.05 2.18
N PHE A 335 -2.71 23.87 1.22
CA PHE A 335 -1.41 23.73 0.55
C PHE A 335 -0.73 25.07 0.20
N LEU A 336 -1.36 26.21 0.48
CA LEU A 336 -0.74 27.51 0.19
C LEU A 336 0.52 27.70 1.05
N GLY A 337 1.57 28.19 0.40
CA GLY A 337 2.90 28.34 0.99
C GLY A 337 3.85 27.17 0.72
N SER A 338 3.38 26.12 0.01
CA SER A 338 4.25 25.05 -0.47
C SER A 338 5.47 25.63 -1.21
N PRO A 339 6.69 25.15 -0.92
CA PRO A 339 7.92 25.68 -1.52
C PRO A 339 8.08 25.24 -2.98
N PHE A 340 7.25 24.32 -3.49
CA PHE A 340 7.35 23.84 -4.86
C PHE A 340 6.88 24.94 -5.83
N PRO A 341 7.76 25.44 -6.73
CA PRO A 341 7.45 26.58 -7.59
C PRO A 341 6.19 26.37 -8.43
N GLY A 342 5.25 27.31 -8.35
CA GLY A 342 3.98 27.26 -9.09
C GLY A 342 3.01 26.17 -8.63
N TYR A 343 3.38 25.32 -7.66
CA TYR A 343 2.53 24.24 -7.18
C TYR A 343 1.31 24.78 -6.43
N ALA A 344 1.52 25.72 -5.51
CA ALA A 344 0.46 26.32 -4.71
C ALA A 344 0.24 27.79 -5.08
N THR A 345 -0.89 28.08 -5.73
CA THR A 345 -1.30 29.45 -6.11
C THR A 345 -2.74 29.73 -5.67
N PRO A 346 -3.11 31.02 -5.49
CA PRO A 346 -4.50 31.39 -5.17
C PRO A 346 -5.53 30.81 -6.17
N GLU A 347 -5.19 30.72 -7.44
CA GLU A 347 -6.06 30.17 -8.49
C GLU A 347 -6.31 28.67 -8.28
N LYS A 348 -5.26 27.90 -7.93
CA LYS A 348 -5.39 26.47 -7.62
C LYS A 348 -6.14 26.24 -6.31
N GLU A 349 -6.03 27.16 -5.36
CA GLU A 349 -6.82 27.14 -4.11
C GLU A 349 -8.32 27.30 -4.37
N VAL A 350 -8.74 28.12 -5.34
CA VAL A 350 -10.15 28.20 -5.75
C VAL A 350 -10.65 26.84 -6.23
N VAL A 351 -9.86 26.13 -7.05
CA VAL A 351 -10.22 24.79 -7.55
C VAL A 351 -10.27 23.77 -6.40
N ARG A 352 -9.32 23.82 -5.45
CA ARG A 352 -9.34 22.96 -4.25
C ARG A 352 -10.61 23.18 -3.43
N GLN A 353 -11.01 24.43 -3.21
CA GLN A 353 -12.23 24.77 -2.47
C GLN A 353 -13.49 24.31 -3.20
N GLU A 354 -13.53 24.43 -4.52
CA GLU A 354 -14.64 23.92 -5.34
C GLU A 354 -14.78 22.39 -5.19
N LEU A 355 -13.67 21.66 -5.32
CA LEU A 355 -13.65 20.21 -5.14
C LEU A 355 -14.06 19.81 -3.71
N ASN A 356 -13.47 20.44 -2.70
CA ASN A 356 -13.78 20.15 -1.30
C ASN A 356 -15.25 20.45 -0.95
N ARG A 357 -15.84 21.51 -1.52
CA ARG A 357 -17.27 21.79 -1.40
C ARG A 357 -18.08 20.64 -1.99
N TRP A 358 -17.75 20.18 -3.20
CA TRP A 358 -18.44 19.03 -3.81
C TRP A 358 -18.30 17.75 -2.97
N ILE A 359 -17.11 17.45 -2.44
CA ILE A 359 -16.90 16.30 -1.54
C ILE A 359 -17.86 16.37 -0.35
N ARG A 360 -17.98 17.55 0.29
CA ARG A 360 -18.83 17.74 1.48
C ARG A 360 -20.32 17.67 1.20
N THR A 361 -20.79 18.21 0.07
CA THR A 361 -22.22 18.49 -0.14
C THR A 361 -22.91 17.65 -1.19
N SER A 362 -22.18 16.91 -2.04
CA SER A 362 -22.78 16.17 -3.15
C SER A 362 -23.64 14.97 -2.69
N GLY A 363 -23.29 14.37 -1.55
CA GLY A 363 -23.89 13.10 -1.10
C GLY A 363 -23.50 11.89 -1.95
N GLU A 364 -22.46 12.01 -2.79
CA GLU A 364 -22.06 10.91 -3.69
C GLU A 364 -21.21 9.83 -2.99
N PHE A 365 -20.44 10.22 -1.97
CA PHE A 365 -19.70 9.30 -1.08
C PHE A 365 -20.59 8.71 0.02
N ASP A 366 -20.21 7.55 0.56
CA ASP A 366 -20.92 6.92 1.68
C ASP A 366 -20.78 7.75 2.97
N SER A 367 -19.64 8.42 3.15
CA SER A 367 -19.47 9.49 4.14
C SER A 367 -18.27 10.38 3.79
N VAL A 368 -18.11 11.47 4.55
CA VAL A 368 -17.04 12.46 4.35
C VAL A 368 -16.15 12.54 5.58
N ILE A 369 -14.84 12.62 5.34
CA ILE A 369 -13.81 12.85 6.37
C ILE A 369 -13.16 14.21 6.08
N ASP A 370 -13.45 15.21 6.91
CA ASP A 370 -13.02 16.59 6.67
C ASP A 370 -11.59 16.86 7.18
N PHE A 371 -10.60 16.33 6.46
CA PHE A 371 -9.18 16.57 6.76
C PHE A 371 -8.75 18.03 6.58
N ASP A 372 -9.41 18.80 5.71
CA ASP A 372 -9.16 20.23 5.57
C ASP A 372 -9.45 20.96 6.88
N ALA A 373 -10.63 20.73 7.46
CA ALA A 373 -10.98 21.29 8.77
C ALA A 373 -10.10 20.75 9.90
N ALA A 374 -9.64 19.50 9.81
CA ALA A 374 -8.80 18.89 10.83
C ALA A 374 -7.42 19.55 10.96
N VAL A 375 -6.84 20.04 9.86
CA VAL A 375 -5.44 20.52 9.87
C VAL A 375 -5.26 22.00 9.52
N ARG A 376 -6.28 22.68 8.99
CA ARG A 376 -6.14 24.10 8.61
C ARG A 376 -5.91 25.03 9.80
N ASP A 377 -5.21 26.12 9.56
CA ASP A 377 -5.12 27.21 10.52
C ASP A 377 -6.47 27.95 10.61
N SER A 378 -6.93 28.23 11.83
CA SER A 378 -8.15 29.03 12.03
C SER A 378 -7.95 30.50 11.65
N ALA A 379 -6.71 31.01 11.70
CA ALA A 379 -6.38 32.38 11.34
C ALA A 379 -6.15 32.55 9.82
N ASP A 380 -5.70 31.50 9.14
CA ASP A 380 -5.47 31.45 7.69
C ASP A 380 -5.89 30.08 7.14
N PRO A 381 -7.19 29.86 6.83
CA PRO A 381 -7.72 28.55 6.44
C PRO A 381 -7.15 27.96 5.14
N GLN A 382 -6.35 28.73 4.38
CA GLN A 382 -5.68 28.27 3.17
C GLN A 382 -4.32 27.61 3.48
N ARG A 383 -3.90 27.61 4.76
CA ARG A 383 -2.65 27.03 5.24
C ARG A 383 -2.86 25.94 6.26
N ILE A 384 -1.90 25.03 6.35
CA ILE A 384 -1.80 24.07 7.45
C ILE A 384 -1.44 24.84 8.72
N LYS A 385 -2.13 24.53 9.82
CA LYS A 385 -1.84 25.08 11.14
C LYS A 385 -0.36 24.84 11.46
N PRO A 386 0.41 25.83 11.94
CA PRO A 386 1.85 25.68 12.16
C PRO A 386 2.26 24.48 13.03
N ALA A 387 1.44 24.12 14.03
CA ALA A 387 1.69 22.95 14.89
C ALA A 387 1.52 21.60 14.17
N TYR A 388 0.78 21.59 13.05
CA TYR A 388 0.47 20.42 12.24
C TYR A 388 1.25 20.38 10.94
N ASP A 389 2.10 21.36 10.66
CA ASP A 389 2.91 21.43 9.46
C ASP A 389 4.27 20.74 9.68
N SER A 390 4.69 19.90 8.74
CA SER A 390 6.03 19.29 8.75
C SER A 390 7.14 20.30 8.47
N GLY A 391 6.78 21.47 7.91
CA GLY A 391 7.67 22.58 7.59
C GLY A 391 7.54 23.04 6.14
N ASP A 392 7.01 22.18 5.27
CA ASP A 392 6.89 22.44 3.83
C ASP A 392 5.52 22.97 3.40
N LYS A 393 4.60 23.23 4.35
CA LYS A 393 3.28 23.82 4.09
C LYS A 393 2.39 22.96 3.18
N LEU A 394 2.73 21.69 2.95
CA LEU A 394 1.96 20.72 2.16
C LEU A 394 1.68 19.44 2.96
N HIS A 395 2.69 18.92 3.64
CA HIS A 395 2.60 17.66 4.36
C HIS A 395 2.40 17.88 5.86
N PRO A 396 1.45 17.17 6.49
CA PRO A 396 1.29 17.21 7.93
C PRO A 396 2.52 16.70 8.69
N SER A 397 2.76 17.23 9.89
CA SER A 397 3.64 16.64 10.90
C SER A 397 2.95 15.45 11.59
N ASP A 398 3.68 14.72 12.45
CA ASP A 398 3.10 13.64 13.26
C ASP A 398 1.84 14.09 14.04
N ALA A 399 1.83 15.33 14.54
CA ALA A 399 0.67 15.90 15.24
C ALA A 399 -0.51 16.18 14.30
N GLY A 400 -0.24 16.63 13.07
CA GLY A 400 -1.26 16.80 12.03
C GLY A 400 -1.82 15.46 11.56
N TYR A 401 -0.96 14.46 11.33
CA TYR A 401 -1.39 13.10 10.99
C TYR A 401 -2.21 12.45 12.10
N ARG A 402 -1.86 12.70 13.37
CA ARG A 402 -2.67 12.27 14.51
C ARG A 402 -4.07 12.90 14.49
N ALA A 403 -4.19 14.20 14.22
CA ALA A 403 -5.48 14.89 14.13
C ALA A 403 -6.34 14.38 12.96
N MET A 404 -5.72 14.11 11.81
CA MET A 404 -6.39 13.45 10.68
C MET A 404 -6.90 12.06 11.09
N ALA A 405 -6.06 11.24 11.71
CA ALA A 405 -6.46 9.90 12.16
C ALA A 405 -7.64 9.92 13.15
N GLU A 406 -7.71 10.88 14.07
CA GLU A 406 -8.87 11.05 14.97
C GLU A 406 -10.14 11.40 14.21
N THR A 407 -10.02 12.28 13.23
CA THR A 407 -11.13 12.68 12.35
C THR A 407 -11.64 11.48 11.56
N ALA A 408 -10.75 10.68 10.98
CA ALA A 408 -11.10 9.45 10.26
C ALA A 408 -11.75 8.42 11.18
N LEU A 409 -11.17 8.18 12.36
CA LEU A 409 -11.71 7.26 13.36
C LEU A 409 -13.14 7.61 13.76
N GLY A 410 -13.44 8.90 13.94
CA GLY A 410 -14.76 9.40 14.29
C GLY A 410 -15.82 9.20 13.20
N VAL A 411 -15.42 8.82 11.98
CA VAL A 411 -16.31 8.49 10.86
C VAL A 411 -16.39 6.98 10.64
N LEU A 412 -15.25 6.28 10.68
CA LEU A 412 -15.14 4.85 10.32
C LEU A 412 -15.66 3.87 11.39
N LEU A 413 -15.84 4.36 12.63
CA LEU A 413 -16.41 3.58 13.74
C LEU A 413 -17.87 3.94 14.07
N LYS A 414 -18.51 4.80 13.27
CA LYS A 414 -19.96 5.00 13.31
C LYS A 414 -20.65 3.95 12.45
#